data_AF-A0A9D7MY26-F1
#
_entry.id   AF-A0A9D7MY26-F1
#
_cell.length_a   1.000
_cell.length_b   1.000
_cell.length_c   1.000
_cell.angle_alpha   90.00
_cell.angle_beta   90.00
_cell.angle_gamma   90.00
#
_symmetry.space_group_name_H-M   'P 1'
#
loop_
_entity.id
_entity.type
_entity.pdbx_description
1 polymer ?
#
loop_
_entity_poly.entity_id
_entity_poly.type
_entity_poly.pdbx_seq_one_letter_code
_entity_poly.pdbx_strand_id
1 'polypeptide(L)'
;MLAVAILLGLCSTVAQAQSATSQDKLRQILERARSGRDVAAPASGAASVQRKTLAPEQSTLRNTLLRDAEAALARRDVLAAEALFDRAANILHAADTEIGLVRTYMQAGAYRRALAFGAHTAGVHLDVVGGSALYAWLLQVGGQHVLAQRLLNDTLARQPDNTFMLAVAKQLGRDTPLADAALQVPPTRLAPYGDTQGLASHARVAGSAVLLSDGVHVLAPLALLPASGKVWVRNGLGQLRKARMHQRHRAWGIAVLTLERALPVAEGLQSHTGAVFPGSAGYALEYVTHPDADAAWPLLHVGFIGAPVGKGTQLALGVELKDGSGGGPVFDAAGRLLGIAVASGHAGSPRLVSTHDLQHLLGKPLAPPAPTGPALRAMLDQLYEAGLKTALQLITAR
;
A
#
# COMPACT_ATOMS: atom_id res chain seq x y z
N MET A 1 17.99 -25.67 -43.20
CA MET A 1 16.65 -25.23 -42.76
C MET A 1 15.77 -26.35 -42.17
N LEU A 2 16.09 -27.64 -42.32
CA LEU A 2 15.26 -28.74 -41.78
C LEU A 2 15.54 -29.10 -40.30
N ALA A 3 16.67 -28.66 -39.71
CA ALA A 3 17.06 -29.01 -38.35
C ALA A 3 16.50 -28.09 -37.24
N VAL A 4 15.94 -26.92 -37.60
CA VAL A 4 15.41 -25.94 -36.62
C VAL A 4 13.91 -26.18 -36.32
N ALA A 5 13.19 -26.86 -37.21
CA ALA A 5 11.76 -27.18 -37.01
C ALA A 5 11.52 -28.30 -35.98
N ILE A 6 12.49 -29.19 -35.75
CA ILE A 6 12.34 -30.34 -34.84
C ILE A 6 12.58 -29.93 -33.37
N LEU A 7 13.41 -28.92 -33.11
CA LEU A 7 13.64 -28.44 -31.73
C LEU A 7 12.49 -27.57 -31.17
N LEU A 8 11.75 -26.85 -32.02
CA LEU A 8 10.58 -26.06 -31.58
C LEU A 8 9.33 -26.92 -31.31
N GLY A 9 9.23 -28.10 -31.92
CA GLY A 9 8.15 -29.06 -31.67
C GLY A 9 8.28 -29.81 -30.34
N LEU A 10 9.50 -30.04 -29.86
CA LEU A 10 9.76 -30.79 -28.63
C LEU A 10 9.70 -29.92 -27.35
N CYS A 11 9.96 -28.61 -27.44
CA CYS A 11 9.79 -27.72 -26.28
C CYS A 11 8.31 -27.40 -25.96
N SER A 12 7.41 -27.43 -26.95
CA SER A 12 5.98 -27.14 -26.71
C SER A 12 5.23 -28.31 -26.07
N THR A 13 5.59 -29.56 -26.38
CA THR A 13 4.91 -30.75 -25.83
C THR A 13 5.24 -31.01 -24.37
N VAL A 14 6.45 -30.67 -23.91
CA VAL A 14 6.86 -30.84 -22.51
C VAL A 14 6.18 -29.79 -21.60
N ALA A 15 6.04 -28.54 -22.06
CA ALA A 15 5.34 -27.49 -21.31
C ALA A 15 3.82 -27.76 -21.19
N GLN A 16 3.21 -28.36 -22.21
CA GLN A 16 1.79 -28.69 -22.21
C GLN A 16 1.46 -29.93 -21.36
N ALA A 17 2.38 -30.91 -21.27
CA ALA A 17 2.22 -32.08 -20.39
C ALA A 17 2.39 -31.75 -18.89
N GLN A 18 3.24 -30.77 -18.55
CA GLN A 18 3.42 -30.31 -17.17
C GLN A 18 2.26 -29.43 -16.67
N SER A 19 1.55 -28.71 -17.55
CA SER A 19 0.39 -27.89 -17.16
C SER A 19 -0.85 -28.75 -16.92
N ALA A 20 -1.08 -29.77 -17.74
CA ALA A 20 -2.19 -30.71 -17.57
C ALA A 20 -2.09 -31.47 -16.23
N THR A 21 -0.91 -31.98 -15.91
CA THR A 21 -0.66 -32.71 -14.65
C THR A 21 -0.74 -31.82 -13.39
N SER A 22 -0.43 -30.52 -13.50
CA SER A 22 -0.56 -29.58 -12.38
C SER A 22 -2.01 -29.15 -12.16
N GLN A 23 -2.77 -28.93 -13.24
CA GLN A 23 -4.20 -28.62 -13.13
C GLN A 23 -5.01 -29.82 -12.64
N ASP A 24 -4.67 -31.04 -13.06
CA ASP A 24 -5.32 -32.27 -12.55
C ASP A 24 -5.00 -32.53 -11.08
N LYS A 25 -3.77 -32.25 -10.63
CA LYS A 25 -3.43 -32.30 -9.20
C LYS A 25 -4.19 -31.24 -8.39
N LEU A 26 -4.32 -30.02 -8.90
CA LEU A 26 -5.09 -28.97 -8.22
C LEU A 26 -6.58 -29.33 -8.18
N ARG A 27 -7.12 -29.90 -9.27
CA ARG A 27 -8.51 -30.37 -9.34
C ARG A 27 -8.75 -31.53 -8.38
N GLN A 28 -7.84 -32.50 -8.28
CA GLN A 28 -7.92 -33.59 -7.29
C GLN A 28 -7.81 -33.08 -5.84
N ILE A 29 -6.99 -32.06 -5.57
CA ILE A 29 -6.89 -31.46 -4.23
C ILE A 29 -8.19 -30.74 -3.87
N LEU A 30 -8.76 -29.97 -4.80
CA LEU A 30 -10.03 -29.27 -4.60
C LEU A 30 -11.23 -30.21 -4.54
N GLU A 31 -11.22 -31.31 -5.29
CA GLU A 31 -12.23 -32.36 -5.23
C GLU A 31 -12.13 -33.15 -3.92
N ARG A 32 -10.93 -33.48 -3.43
CA ARG A 32 -10.75 -34.07 -2.09
C ARG A 32 -11.19 -33.14 -0.98
N ALA A 33 -10.95 -31.83 -1.12
CA ALA A 33 -11.43 -30.83 -0.17
C ALA A 33 -12.96 -30.66 -0.19
N ARG A 34 -13.62 -30.92 -1.33
CA ARG A 34 -15.08 -30.89 -1.47
C ARG A 34 -15.76 -32.20 -1.08
N SER A 35 -15.15 -33.35 -1.35
CA SER A 35 -15.70 -34.68 -1.06
C SER A 35 -15.46 -35.14 0.39
N GLY A 36 -14.59 -34.45 1.13
CA GLY A 36 -14.30 -34.74 2.54
C GLY A 36 -15.39 -34.32 3.54
N ARG A 37 -16.63 -34.08 3.11
CA ARG A 37 -17.71 -33.62 4.00
C ARG A 37 -18.49 -34.74 4.73
N ASP A 38 -18.28 -36.01 4.38
CA ASP A 38 -19.07 -37.12 4.96
C ASP A 38 -18.25 -38.35 5.38
N VAL A 39 -16.99 -38.19 5.78
CA VAL A 39 -16.27 -39.25 6.50
C VAL A 39 -15.89 -38.71 7.87
N ALA A 40 -16.43 -39.32 8.92
CA ALA A 40 -16.06 -39.10 10.30
C ALA A 40 -14.53 -39.22 10.45
N ALA A 41 -13.84 -38.09 10.38
CA ALA A 41 -12.44 -38.00 10.71
C ALA A 41 -12.30 -38.16 12.23
N PRO A 42 -11.29 -38.92 12.72
CA PRO A 42 -10.96 -38.90 14.13
C PRO A 42 -10.62 -37.45 14.49
N ALA A 43 -11.09 -37.00 15.65
CA ALA A 43 -10.88 -35.67 16.19
C ALA A 43 -9.37 -35.30 16.22
N SER A 44 -8.86 -34.79 15.11
CA SER A 44 -7.51 -34.27 15.01
C SER A 44 -7.51 -32.87 15.61
N GLY A 45 -7.23 -32.83 16.90
CA GLY A 45 -6.61 -31.68 17.56
C GLY A 45 -7.29 -30.33 17.29
N ALA A 46 -8.52 -30.16 17.77
CA ALA A 46 -8.80 -28.92 18.48
C ALA A 46 -7.81 -28.90 19.64
N ALA A 47 -6.60 -28.35 19.40
CA ALA A 47 -5.69 -28.00 20.46
C ALA A 47 -6.49 -27.07 21.36
N SER A 48 -6.99 -27.64 22.47
CA SER A 48 -7.36 -26.88 23.63
C SER A 48 -6.18 -25.97 23.87
N VAL A 49 -6.30 -24.71 23.43
CA VAL A 49 -5.37 -23.65 23.80
C VAL A 49 -5.61 -23.54 25.30
N GLN A 50 -4.86 -24.32 26.08
CA GLN A 50 -4.72 -24.11 27.50
C GLN A 50 -4.30 -22.66 27.61
N ARG A 51 -5.23 -21.81 28.04
CA ARG A 51 -4.93 -20.41 28.32
C ARG A 51 -3.83 -20.43 29.35
N LYS A 52 -2.61 -20.21 28.89
CA LYS A 52 -1.45 -20.13 29.76
C LYS A 52 -1.68 -18.94 30.68
N THR A 53 -2.13 -19.20 31.90
CA THR A 53 -2.28 -18.15 32.91
C THR A 53 -0.89 -17.66 33.27
N LEU A 54 -0.60 -16.41 32.98
CA LEU A 54 0.65 -15.77 33.36
C LEU A 54 0.69 -15.52 34.87
N ALA A 55 1.88 -15.60 35.47
CA ALA A 55 2.08 -15.05 36.81
C ALA A 55 1.77 -13.53 36.82
N PRO A 56 1.25 -12.96 37.92
CA PRO A 56 0.90 -11.54 37.98
C PRO A 56 2.04 -10.58 37.58
N GLU A 57 3.27 -10.92 37.96
CA GLU A 57 4.48 -10.16 37.59
C GLU A 57 4.74 -10.19 36.07
N GLN A 58 4.60 -11.35 35.43
CA GLN A 58 4.75 -11.50 33.98
C GLN A 58 3.66 -10.75 33.22
N SER A 59 2.42 -10.79 33.72
CA SER A 59 1.32 -10.01 33.15
C SER A 59 1.59 -8.52 33.25
N THR A 60 2.11 -8.05 34.39
CA THR A 60 2.46 -6.63 34.60
C THR A 60 3.58 -6.19 33.66
N LEU A 61 4.66 -6.98 33.58
CA LEU A 61 5.79 -6.71 32.69
C LEU A 61 5.36 -6.65 31.23
N ARG A 62 4.55 -7.63 30.77
CA ARG A 62 4.03 -7.66 29.40
C ARG A 62 3.20 -6.41 29.07
N ASN A 63 2.32 -6.00 29.97
CA ASN A 63 1.49 -4.82 29.77
C ASN A 63 2.32 -3.52 29.70
N THR A 64 3.40 -3.43 30.48
CA THR A 64 4.37 -2.33 30.37
C THR A 64 5.07 -2.34 29.01
N LEU A 65 5.58 -3.51 28.57
CA LEU A 65 6.23 -3.64 27.27
C LEU A 65 5.31 -3.24 26.11
N LEU A 66 4.05 -3.66 26.12
CA LEU A 66 3.07 -3.27 25.09
C LEU A 66 2.85 -1.76 25.07
N ARG A 67 2.68 -1.13 26.24
CA ARG A 67 2.49 0.32 26.35
C ARG A 67 3.71 1.08 25.83
N ASP A 68 4.91 0.63 26.20
CA ASP A 68 6.16 1.25 25.79
C ASP A 68 6.40 1.06 24.29
N ALA A 69 6.01 -0.09 23.73
CA ALA A 69 6.08 -0.37 22.29
C ALA A 69 5.15 0.55 21.50
N GLU A 70 3.90 0.73 21.93
CA GLU A 70 2.97 1.70 21.32
C GLU A 70 3.53 3.13 21.40
N ALA A 71 4.10 3.51 22.54
CA ALA A 71 4.70 4.83 22.70
C ALA A 71 5.92 5.02 21.79
N ALA A 72 6.77 4.00 21.63
CA ALA A 72 7.88 4.01 20.69
C ALA A 72 7.39 4.15 19.24
N LEU A 73 6.37 3.38 18.86
CA LEU A 73 5.78 3.44 17.53
C LEU A 73 5.13 4.80 17.25
N ALA A 74 4.47 5.41 18.24
CA ALA A 74 3.92 6.76 18.16
C ALA A 74 4.99 7.83 17.94
N ARG A 75 6.18 7.65 18.53
CA ARG A 75 7.37 8.49 18.25
C ARG A 75 8.06 8.15 16.93
N ARG A 76 7.58 7.12 16.21
CA ARG A 76 8.17 6.53 15.00
C ARG A 76 9.56 5.91 15.23
N ASP A 77 9.83 5.48 16.46
CA ASP A 77 11.01 4.67 16.79
C ASP A 77 10.69 3.19 16.53
N VAL A 78 10.72 2.83 15.24
CA VAL A 78 10.27 1.52 14.75
C VAL A 78 11.15 0.39 15.29
N LEU A 79 12.46 0.62 15.44
CA LEU A 79 13.39 -0.39 15.96
C LEU A 79 13.11 -0.68 17.45
N ALA A 80 12.90 0.36 18.25
CA ALA A 80 12.54 0.16 19.65
C ALA A 80 11.15 -0.49 19.80
N ALA A 81 10.18 -0.11 18.97
CA ALA A 81 8.86 -0.72 18.97
C ALA A 81 8.92 -2.22 18.63
N GLU A 82 9.66 -2.62 17.59
CA GLU A 82 9.84 -4.04 17.21
C GLU A 82 10.44 -4.83 18.38
N ALA A 83 11.55 -4.35 18.95
CA ALA A 83 12.22 -5.03 20.05
C ALA A 83 11.32 -5.18 21.30
N LEU A 84 10.47 -4.18 21.60
CA LEU A 84 9.56 -4.23 22.74
C LEU A 84 8.38 -5.20 22.49
N PHE A 85 7.81 -5.21 21.28
CA PHE A 85 6.79 -6.17 20.91
C PHE A 85 7.34 -7.60 20.88
N ASP A 86 8.52 -7.85 20.32
CA ASP A 86 9.16 -9.17 20.34
C ASP A 86 9.39 -9.68 21.77
N ARG A 87 9.83 -8.80 22.68
CA ARG A 87 9.97 -9.15 24.10
C ARG A 87 8.63 -9.49 24.74
N ALA A 88 7.55 -8.78 24.40
CA ALA A 88 6.21 -9.10 24.88
C ALA A 88 5.72 -10.46 24.35
N ALA A 89 6.01 -10.77 23.07
CA ALA A 89 5.66 -12.05 22.43
C ALA A 89 6.34 -13.24 23.11
N ASN A 90 7.60 -13.06 23.53
CA ASN A 90 8.37 -14.07 24.26
C ASN A 90 7.78 -14.37 25.66
N ILE A 91 7.03 -13.44 26.26
CA ILE A 91 6.32 -13.70 27.53
C ILE A 91 5.03 -14.48 27.24
N LEU A 92 4.24 -14.01 26.28
CA LEU A 92 3.00 -14.62 25.84
C LEU A 92 2.75 -14.32 24.36
N HIS A 93 2.67 -15.39 23.56
CA HIS A 93 2.22 -15.33 22.18
C HIS A 93 0.72 -15.02 22.13
N ALA A 94 0.40 -13.78 21.76
CA ALA A 94 -0.96 -13.25 21.76
C ALA A 94 -1.15 -12.23 20.63
N ALA A 95 -2.40 -12.13 20.16
CA ALA A 95 -2.76 -11.37 18.97
C ALA A 95 -2.43 -9.87 19.04
N ASP A 96 -2.62 -9.22 20.19
CA ASP A 96 -2.30 -7.81 20.41
C ASP A 96 -0.81 -7.49 20.16
N THR A 97 0.09 -8.39 20.55
CA THR A 97 1.52 -8.28 20.24
C THR A 97 1.79 -8.39 18.75
N GLU A 98 1.19 -9.37 18.07
CA GLU A 98 1.39 -9.55 16.63
C GLU A 98 0.78 -8.41 15.80
N ILE A 99 -0.40 -7.91 16.19
CA ILE A 99 -1.01 -6.71 15.58
C ILE A 99 -0.07 -5.50 15.76
N GLY A 100 0.61 -5.39 16.90
CA GLY A 100 1.70 -4.43 17.14
C GLY A 100 2.87 -4.58 16.17
N LEU A 101 3.37 -5.80 15.97
CA LEU A 101 4.45 -6.10 15.02
C LEU A 101 4.05 -5.78 13.57
N VAL A 102 2.84 -6.16 13.13
CA VAL A 102 2.34 -5.83 11.79
C VAL A 102 2.34 -4.32 11.55
N ARG A 103 1.82 -3.53 12.51
CA ARG A 103 1.83 -2.05 12.43
C ARG A 103 3.25 -1.49 12.45
N THR A 104 4.15 -2.11 13.21
CA THR A 104 5.57 -1.73 13.25
C THR A 104 6.23 -1.93 11.88
N TYR A 105 6.00 -3.08 11.23
CA TYR A 105 6.49 -3.34 9.87
C TYR A 105 5.90 -2.38 8.84
N MET A 106 4.62 -2.04 8.95
CA MET A 106 4.00 -1.02 8.09
C MET A 106 4.68 0.35 8.25
N GLN A 107 4.91 0.78 9.49
CA GLN A 107 5.58 2.06 9.78
C GLN A 107 7.06 2.04 9.34
N ALA A 108 7.70 0.88 9.29
CA ALA A 108 9.04 0.68 8.72
C ALA A 108 9.07 0.75 7.18
N GLY A 109 7.92 0.61 6.52
CA GLY A 109 7.82 0.44 5.08
C GLY A 109 8.19 -0.97 4.62
N ALA A 110 7.99 -1.98 5.48
CA ALA A 110 8.17 -3.40 5.18
C ALA A 110 6.80 -4.07 4.94
N TYR A 111 6.06 -3.58 3.95
CA TYR A 111 4.69 -4.00 3.66
C TYR A 111 4.57 -5.52 3.43
N ARG A 112 5.53 -6.14 2.74
CA ARG A 112 5.49 -7.59 2.49
C ARG A 112 5.56 -8.41 3.78
N ARG A 113 6.45 -7.99 4.69
CA ARG A 113 6.56 -8.60 6.03
C ARG A 113 5.29 -8.38 6.83
N ALA A 114 4.73 -7.16 6.79
CA ALA A 114 3.46 -6.84 7.43
C ALA A 114 2.29 -7.67 6.89
N LEU A 115 2.21 -7.87 5.57
CA LEU A 115 1.14 -8.64 4.94
C LEU A 115 1.23 -10.13 5.30
N ALA A 116 2.44 -10.71 5.30
CA ALA A 116 2.66 -12.09 5.69
C ALA A 116 2.33 -12.35 7.17
N PHE A 117 2.79 -11.46 8.07
CA PHE A 117 2.44 -11.54 9.49
C PHE A 117 0.95 -11.29 9.73
N GLY A 118 0.34 -10.33 9.02
CA GLY A 118 -1.10 -10.06 9.12
C GLY A 118 -1.94 -11.28 8.73
N ALA A 119 -1.55 -12.01 7.69
CA ALA A 119 -2.19 -13.26 7.30
C ALA A 119 -2.08 -14.33 8.41
N HIS A 120 -0.89 -14.45 9.02
CA HIS A 120 -0.67 -15.35 10.15
C HIS A 120 -1.58 -15.01 11.34
N THR A 121 -1.53 -13.77 11.80
CA THR A 121 -2.33 -13.30 12.95
C THR A 121 -3.83 -13.48 12.71
N ALA A 122 -4.31 -13.16 11.52
CA ALA A 122 -5.72 -13.34 11.16
C ALA A 122 -6.14 -14.82 11.11
N GLY A 123 -5.23 -15.73 10.73
CA GLY A 123 -5.50 -17.16 10.63
C GLY A 123 -5.38 -17.93 11.95
N VAL A 124 -4.45 -17.52 12.83
CA VAL A 124 -4.18 -18.20 14.12
C VAL A 124 -5.10 -17.69 15.23
N HIS A 125 -5.38 -16.39 15.28
CA HIS A 125 -6.16 -15.75 16.35
C HIS A 125 -7.59 -15.42 15.92
N LEU A 126 -8.35 -16.44 15.51
CA LEU A 126 -9.71 -16.29 14.95
C LEU A 126 -10.73 -15.64 15.90
N ASP A 127 -10.48 -15.69 17.21
CA ASP A 127 -11.29 -15.07 18.25
C ASP A 127 -11.00 -13.58 18.45
N VAL A 128 -9.83 -13.10 17.99
CA VAL A 128 -9.41 -11.70 18.08
C VAL A 128 -9.60 -11.00 16.72
N VAL A 129 -10.72 -10.30 16.57
CA VAL A 129 -11.09 -9.63 15.31
C VAL A 129 -10.05 -8.62 14.81
N GLY A 130 -9.22 -8.07 15.70
CA GLY A 130 -8.21 -7.07 15.35
C GLY A 130 -7.23 -7.58 14.29
N GLY A 131 -6.80 -8.83 14.38
CA GLY A 131 -5.89 -9.44 13.38
C GLY A 131 -6.54 -9.49 12.00
N SER A 132 -7.78 -9.96 11.93
CA SER A 132 -8.55 -10.04 10.68
C SER A 132 -8.86 -8.66 10.10
N ALA A 133 -9.23 -7.69 10.93
CA ALA A 133 -9.46 -6.31 10.52
C ALA A 133 -8.22 -5.66 9.90
N LEU A 134 -7.07 -5.77 10.58
CA LEU A 134 -5.82 -5.20 10.09
C LEU A 134 -5.40 -5.87 8.78
N TYR A 135 -5.47 -7.20 8.69
CA TYR A 135 -5.13 -7.89 7.45
C TYR A 135 -6.06 -7.55 6.29
N ALA A 136 -7.39 -7.49 6.52
CA ALA A 136 -8.35 -7.05 5.52
C ALA A 136 -8.06 -5.62 5.05
N TRP A 137 -7.70 -4.72 5.98
CA TRP A 137 -7.31 -3.35 5.65
C TRP A 137 -6.04 -3.31 4.77
N LEU A 138 -5.01 -4.07 5.12
CA LEU A 138 -3.76 -4.17 4.35
C LEU A 138 -4.00 -4.72 2.93
N LEU A 139 -4.87 -5.72 2.80
CA LEU A 139 -5.30 -6.24 1.50
C LEU A 139 -6.03 -5.17 0.69
N GLN A 140 -6.94 -4.41 1.30
CA GLN A 140 -7.66 -3.34 0.62
C GLN A 140 -6.72 -2.27 0.08
N VAL A 141 -5.87 -1.70 0.93
CA VAL A 141 -4.97 -0.61 0.52
C VAL A 141 -3.95 -1.08 -0.50
N GLY A 142 -3.56 -2.37 -0.46
CA GLY A 142 -2.70 -3.01 -1.46
C GLY A 142 -3.40 -3.51 -2.73
N GLY A 143 -4.65 -3.10 -2.99
CA GLY A 143 -5.38 -3.40 -4.23
C GLY A 143 -5.98 -4.82 -4.33
N GLN A 144 -6.00 -5.59 -3.23
CA GLN A 144 -6.54 -6.95 -3.17
C GLN A 144 -7.97 -6.99 -2.62
N HIS A 145 -8.85 -6.15 -3.19
CA HIS A 145 -10.21 -5.87 -2.69
C HIS A 145 -11.09 -7.10 -2.48
N VAL A 146 -11.06 -8.06 -3.42
CA VAL A 146 -11.89 -9.27 -3.34
C VAL A 146 -11.50 -10.13 -2.14
N LEU A 147 -10.20 -10.26 -1.88
CA LEU A 147 -9.69 -11.02 -0.74
C LEU A 147 -9.98 -10.30 0.58
N ALA A 148 -9.81 -8.96 0.61
CA ALA A 148 -10.19 -8.13 1.75
C ALA A 148 -11.67 -8.31 2.13
N GLN A 149 -12.57 -8.22 1.14
CA GLN A 149 -14.01 -8.35 1.37
C GLN A 149 -14.39 -9.77 1.81
N ARG A 150 -13.77 -10.81 1.23
CA ARG A 150 -14.02 -12.19 1.66
C ARG A 150 -13.63 -12.38 3.13
N LEU A 151 -12.42 -11.96 3.51
CA LEU A 151 -11.95 -12.08 4.90
C LEU A 151 -12.84 -11.31 5.88
N LEU A 152 -13.28 -10.11 5.50
CA LEU A 152 -14.21 -9.31 6.27
C LEU A 152 -15.54 -10.04 6.48
N ASN A 153 -16.14 -10.56 5.40
CA ASN A 153 -17.40 -11.30 5.46
C ASN A 153 -17.28 -12.56 6.32
N ASP A 154 -16.21 -13.33 6.14
CA ASP A 154 -15.97 -14.55 6.93
C ASP A 154 -15.81 -14.25 8.42
N THR A 155 -15.22 -13.10 8.76
CA THR A 155 -15.04 -12.65 10.14
C THR A 155 -16.37 -12.18 10.75
N LEU A 156 -17.15 -11.38 10.01
CA LEU A 156 -18.48 -10.94 10.44
C LEU A 156 -19.47 -12.11 10.57
N ALA A 157 -19.35 -13.14 9.74
CA ALA A 157 -20.18 -14.35 9.89
C ALA A 157 -19.92 -15.07 11.24
N ARG A 158 -18.69 -14.99 11.76
CA ARG A 158 -18.33 -15.55 13.08
C ARG A 158 -18.69 -14.61 14.24
N GLN A 159 -18.63 -13.30 14.02
CA GLN A 159 -18.89 -12.27 15.03
C GLN A 159 -19.76 -11.13 14.46
N PRO A 160 -21.06 -11.36 14.23
CA PRO A 160 -21.92 -10.44 13.49
C PRO A 160 -22.12 -9.09 14.18
N ASP A 161 -22.14 -9.07 15.51
CA ASP A 161 -22.41 -7.88 16.31
C ASP A 161 -21.13 -7.12 16.73
N ASN A 162 -19.97 -7.50 16.20
CA ASN A 162 -18.71 -6.85 16.56
C ASN A 162 -18.65 -5.42 15.99
N THR A 163 -18.81 -4.42 16.85
CA THR A 163 -18.88 -3.00 16.47
C THR A 163 -17.64 -2.50 15.72
N PHE A 164 -16.45 -2.99 16.09
CA PHE A 164 -15.21 -2.62 15.41
C PHE A 164 -15.19 -3.19 13.99
N MET A 165 -15.54 -4.45 13.79
CA MET A 165 -15.63 -5.05 12.45
C MET A 165 -16.70 -4.39 11.58
N LEU A 166 -17.83 -3.98 12.16
CA LEU A 166 -18.87 -3.23 11.45
C LEU A 166 -18.36 -1.84 11.01
N ALA A 167 -17.56 -1.16 11.85
CA ALA A 167 -16.92 0.09 11.47
C ALA A 167 -15.89 -0.10 10.34
N VAL A 168 -15.10 -1.18 10.37
CA VAL A 168 -14.20 -1.56 9.28
C VAL A 168 -14.99 -1.84 8.00
N ALA A 169 -16.06 -2.63 8.07
CA ALA A 169 -16.92 -2.93 6.93
C ALA A 169 -17.52 -1.68 6.30
N LYS A 170 -17.99 -0.74 7.13
CA LYS A 170 -18.50 0.55 6.67
C LYS A 170 -17.44 1.31 5.89
N GLN A 171 -16.19 1.36 6.34
CA GLN A 171 -15.14 2.07 5.63
C GLN A 171 -14.69 1.32 4.36
N LEU A 172 -14.51 0.00 4.42
CA LEU A 172 -14.11 -0.82 3.27
C LEU A 172 -15.17 -0.90 2.17
N GLY A 173 -16.44 -0.71 2.51
CA GLY A 173 -17.54 -0.59 1.54
C GLY A 173 -17.59 0.76 0.81
N ARG A 174 -16.73 1.72 1.16
CA ARG A 174 -16.61 2.99 0.46
C ARG A 174 -15.65 2.88 -0.71
N ASP A 175 -15.85 3.74 -1.69
CA ASP A 175 -14.96 3.92 -2.81
C ASP A 175 -13.56 4.40 -2.40
N THR A 176 -13.51 5.25 -1.38
CA THR A 176 -12.29 5.84 -0.83
C THR A 176 -12.17 5.52 0.67
N PRO A 177 -11.79 4.28 1.02
CA PRO A 177 -11.68 3.85 2.41
C PRO A 177 -10.64 4.70 3.15
N LEU A 178 -11.03 5.22 4.32
CA LEU A 178 -10.17 5.97 5.21
C LEU A 178 -10.43 5.54 6.66
N ALA A 179 -9.36 5.30 7.41
CA ALA A 179 -9.48 4.99 8.82
C ALA A 179 -9.85 6.26 9.60
N ASP A 180 -11.10 6.36 10.04
CA ASP A 180 -11.56 7.45 10.89
C ASP A 180 -11.00 7.33 12.32
N ALA A 181 -11.33 8.30 13.19
CA ALA A 181 -10.84 8.34 14.56
C ALA A 181 -11.09 7.04 15.35
N ALA A 182 -12.20 6.33 15.11
CA ALA A 182 -12.50 5.08 15.81
C ALA A 182 -11.60 3.91 15.35
N LEU A 183 -11.18 3.93 14.08
CA LEU A 183 -10.25 2.94 13.51
C LEU A 183 -8.78 3.30 13.74
N GLN A 184 -8.49 4.45 14.33
CA GLN A 184 -7.13 4.92 14.60
C GLN A 184 -6.66 4.62 16.04
N VAL A 185 -7.41 3.83 16.81
CA VAL A 185 -7.07 3.56 18.23
C VAL A 185 -6.32 2.21 18.37
N PRO A 186 -5.26 2.13 19.20
CA PRO A 186 -4.67 0.84 19.57
C PRO A 186 -5.68 -0.09 20.26
N PRO A 187 -5.50 -1.43 20.15
CA PRO A 187 -4.34 -2.10 19.57
C PRO A 187 -4.43 -2.33 18.05
N THR A 188 -5.53 -2.01 17.37
CA THR A 188 -5.72 -2.36 15.93
C THR A 188 -5.67 -1.15 15.02
N ARG A 189 -5.02 -0.06 15.42
CA ARG A 189 -4.91 1.19 14.64
C ARG A 189 -4.66 0.90 13.14
N LEU A 190 -5.61 1.30 12.27
CA LEU A 190 -5.61 1.03 10.81
C LEU A 190 -4.99 2.17 9.99
N ALA A 191 -4.07 2.92 10.58
CA ALA A 191 -3.38 4.04 9.97
C ALA A 191 -1.98 4.20 10.58
N PRO A 192 -1.01 4.79 9.87
CA PRO A 192 0.29 5.05 10.47
C PRO A 192 0.17 6.06 11.62
N TYR A 193 1.15 6.05 12.52
CA TYR A 193 1.37 7.20 13.39
C TYR A 193 1.97 8.33 12.57
N GLY A 194 1.30 9.47 12.57
CA GLY A 194 1.68 10.63 11.77
C GLY A 194 2.28 11.73 12.61
N ASP A 195 3.33 12.35 12.09
CA ASP A 195 3.82 13.62 12.63
C ASP A 195 2.86 14.76 12.32
N THR A 196 2.59 15.57 13.34
CA THR A 196 1.73 16.74 13.29
C THR A 196 2.48 18.01 13.71
N GLN A 197 3.78 17.90 14.04
CA GLN A 197 4.56 19.02 14.54
C GLN A 197 4.68 20.11 13.46
N GLY A 198 4.20 21.30 13.80
CA GLY A 198 4.22 22.45 12.89
C GLY A 198 3.17 22.41 11.78
N LEU A 199 2.24 21.45 11.83
CA LEU A 199 1.06 21.42 10.99
C LEU A 199 0.03 22.43 11.51
N ALA A 200 -0.66 23.14 10.60
CA ALA A 200 -1.74 24.04 11.01
C ALA A 200 -2.95 23.25 11.52
N SER A 201 -3.69 23.78 12.50
CA SER A 201 -4.91 23.16 13.04
C SER A 201 -6.02 22.97 12.01
N HIS A 202 -6.02 23.78 10.96
CA HIS A 202 -6.96 23.74 9.84
C HIS A 202 -6.32 23.13 8.57
N ALA A 203 -5.25 22.35 8.72
CA ALA A 203 -4.66 21.65 7.59
C ALA A 203 -5.58 20.54 7.09
N ARG A 204 -5.60 20.34 5.77
CA ARG A 204 -6.39 19.31 5.08
C ARG A 204 -5.52 18.49 4.13
N VAL A 205 -5.96 17.29 3.80
CA VAL A 205 -5.36 16.48 2.73
C VAL A 205 -5.96 16.94 1.41
N ALA A 206 -5.14 17.58 0.57
CA ALA A 206 -5.55 18.05 -0.74
C ALA A 206 -5.49 16.94 -1.81
N GLY A 207 -4.72 15.88 -1.58
CA GLY A 207 -4.57 14.74 -2.48
C GLY A 207 -3.17 14.16 -2.36
N SER A 208 -2.55 13.83 -3.50
CA SER A 208 -1.25 13.17 -3.53
C SER A 208 -0.14 14.00 -4.19
N ALA A 209 1.08 13.55 -3.97
CA ALA A 209 2.29 14.02 -4.63
C ALA A 209 3.31 12.87 -4.78
N VAL A 210 4.36 13.08 -5.58
CA VAL A 210 5.43 12.10 -5.83
C VAL A 210 6.76 12.61 -5.27
N LEU A 211 7.38 11.82 -4.39
CA LEU A 211 8.77 12.05 -3.95
C LEU A 211 9.75 11.59 -5.04
N LEU A 212 10.72 12.44 -5.37
CA LEU A 212 11.78 12.09 -6.32
C LEU A 212 12.92 11.33 -5.64
N SER A 213 13.79 10.69 -6.44
CA SER A 213 14.85 9.82 -5.91
C SER A 213 15.92 10.53 -5.08
N ASP A 214 15.98 11.87 -5.13
CA ASP A 214 16.87 12.66 -4.27
C ASP A 214 16.31 12.89 -2.87
N GLY A 215 15.05 12.50 -2.61
CA GLY A 215 14.37 12.64 -1.33
C GLY A 215 14.04 14.07 -0.94
N VAL A 216 14.41 15.07 -1.74
CA VAL A 216 14.29 16.51 -1.43
C VAL A 216 13.27 17.19 -2.35
N HIS A 217 13.09 16.68 -3.57
CA HIS A 217 12.13 17.25 -4.52
C HIS A 217 10.85 16.44 -4.58
N VAL A 218 9.75 17.16 -4.81
CA VAL A 218 8.41 16.59 -4.92
C VAL A 218 7.71 17.13 -6.16
N LEU A 219 7.03 16.26 -6.89
CA LEU A 219 6.08 16.65 -7.93
C LEU A 219 4.67 16.63 -7.37
N ALA A 220 3.93 17.72 -7.56
CA ALA A 220 2.54 17.83 -7.12
C ALA A 220 1.68 18.41 -8.26
N PRO A 221 0.41 18.01 -8.39
CA PRO A 221 -0.51 18.66 -9.31
C PRO A 221 -0.73 20.12 -8.90
N LEU A 222 -0.61 21.04 -9.86
CA LEU A 222 -0.75 22.47 -9.61
C LEU A 222 -2.15 22.83 -9.09
N ALA A 223 -3.18 22.09 -9.51
CA ALA A 223 -4.57 22.30 -9.10
C ALA A 223 -4.83 21.99 -7.61
N LEU A 224 -3.97 21.20 -6.97
CA LEU A 224 -4.10 20.84 -5.55
C LEU A 224 -3.34 21.81 -4.63
N LEU A 225 -2.52 22.70 -5.20
CA LEU A 225 -1.71 23.62 -4.43
C LEU A 225 -2.46 24.93 -4.20
N PRO A 226 -2.37 25.50 -2.99
CA PRO A 226 -3.01 26.78 -2.72
C PRO A 226 -2.25 27.90 -3.44
N ALA A 227 -2.94 28.99 -3.77
CA ALA A 227 -2.31 30.14 -4.42
C ALA A 227 -1.21 30.77 -3.55
N SER A 228 -1.44 30.77 -2.23
CA SER A 228 -0.54 31.20 -1.16
C SER A 228 -0.70 30.28 0.05
N GLY A 229 0.25 30.31 0.99
CA GLY A 229 0.18 29.55 2.22
C GLY A 229 1.18 28.41 2.31
N LYS A 230 1.07 27.63 3.38
CA LYS A 230 2.01 26.56 3.72
C LYS A 230 1.57 25.26 3.08
N VAL A 231 2.55 24.52 2.58
CA VAL A 231 2.38 23.18 2.03
C VAL A 231 3.23 22.23 2.86
N TRP A 232 2.66 21.08 3.18
CA TRP A 232 3.35 19.97 3.80
C TRP A 232 3.14 18.71 2.98
N VAL A 233 4.03 17.76 3.14
CA VAL A 233 3.89 16.42 2.57
C VAL A 233 4.16 15.38 3.65
N ARG A 234 3.48 14.25 3.58
CA ARG A 234 3.69 13.12 4.49
C ARG A 234 3.78 11.81 3.69
N ASN A 235 4.79 10.98 3.92
CA ASN A 235 4.86 9.66 3.29
C ASN A 235 4.00 8.61 4.03
N GLY A 236 3.91 7.39 3.49
CA GLY A 236 3.19 6.26 4.10
C GLY A 236 3.77 5.79 5.43
N LEU A 237 4.95 6.29 5.81
CA LEU A 237 5.62 6.04 7.09
C LEU A 237 5.32 7.12 8.14
N GLY A 238 4.37 8.03 7.85
CA GLY A 238 3.97 9.08 8.79
C GLY A 238 4.97 10.22 8.96
N GLN A 239 5.99 10.33 8.10
CA GLN A 239 7.01 11.37 8.18
C GLN A 239 6.56 12.64 7.47
N LEU A 240 6.33 13.72 8.23
CA LEU A 240 5.89 15.01 7.72
C LEU A 240 7.08 15.90 7.36
N ARG A 241 7.00 16.64 6.25
CA ARG A 241 7.92 17.71 5.89
C ARG A 241 7.18 18.94 5.40
N LYS A 242 7.69 20.11 5.75
CA LYS A 242 7.32 21.36 5.08
C LYS A 242 7.91 21.37 3.68
N ALA A 243 7.13 21.86 2.73
CA ALA A 243 7.51 21.99 1.33
C ALA A 243 7.35 23.44 0.89
N ARG A 244 8.25 23.90 0.03
CA ARG A 244 8.18 25.20 -0.62
C ARG A 244 8.08 25.01 -2.12
N MET A 245 7.22 25.78 -2.76
CA MET A 245 7.09 25.74 -4.21
C MET A 245 8.34 26.34 -4.85
N HIS A 246 9.01 25.54 -5.67
CA HIS A 246 10.22 25.93 -6.39
C HIS A 246 9.87 26.39 -7.80
N GLN A 247 9.09 25.60 -8.54
CA GLN A 247 8.73 25.88 -9.93
C GLN A 247 7.29 25.47 -10.23
N ARG A 248 6.67 26.16 -11.20
CA ARG A 248 5.32 25.88 -11.71
C ARG A 248 5.38 25.62 -13.21
N HIS A 249 4.83 24.50 -13.65
CA HIS A 249 4.80 24.08 -15.05
C HIS A 249 3.36 23.98 -15.54
N ARG A 250 2.76 25.15 -15.86
CA ARG A 250 1.32 25.26 -16.14
C ARG A 250 0.86 24.39 -17.32
N ALA A 251 1.65 24.29 -18.38
CA ALA A 251 1.33 23.44 -19.54
C ALA A 251 1.14 21.96 -19.15
N TRP A 252 1.88 21.52 -18.14
CA TRP A 252 1.85 20.15 -17.62
C TRP A 252 0.92 20.00 -16.40
N GLY A 253 0.41 21.10 -15.85
CA GLY A 253 -0.46 21.09 -14.68
C GLY A 253 0.24 20.60 -13.40
N ILE A 254 1.57 20.74 -13.32
CA ILE A 254 2.37 20.29 -12.18
C ILE A 254 3.20 21.43 -11.59
N ALA A 255 3.67 21.23 -10.36
CA ALA A 255 4.67 22.04 -9.71
C ALA A 255 5.77 21.16 -9.14
N VAL A 256 6.97 21.74 -9.03
CA VAL A 256 8.09 21.16 -8.29
C VAL A 256 8.15 21.85 -6.94
N LEU A 257 8.13 21.07 -5.88
CA LEU A 257 8.34 21.54 -4.51
C LEU A 257 9.72 21.07 -4.01
N THR A 258 10.29 21.82 -3.06
CA THR A 258 11.51 21.48 -2.34
C THR A 258 11.18 21.29 -0.87
N LEU A 259 11.65 20.20 -0.29
CA LEU A 259 11.47 19.86 1.13
C LEU A 259 12.55 20.53 1.97
N GLU A 260 12.20 20.97 3.18
CA GLU A 260 13.17 21.54 4.12
C GLU A 260 14.18 20.49 4.63
N ARG A 261 13.80 19.20 4.60
CA ARG A 261 14.67 18.07 4.90
C ARG A 261 14.23 16.88 4.06
N ALA A 262 15.20 16.07 3.63
CA ALA A 262 14.93 14.87 2.86
C ALA A 262 13.98 13.89 3.58
N LEU A 263 13.17 13.20 2.77
CA LEU A 263 12.44 12.00 3.15
C LEU A 263 13.20 10.75 2.64
N PRO A 264 13.03 9.59 3.28
CA PRO A 264 13.57 8.35 2.77
C PRO A 264 12.92 8.01 1.42
N VAL A 265 13.73 7.53 0.49
CA VAL A 265 13.30 7.09 -0.83
C VAL A 265 13.20 5.57 -0.87
N ALA A 266 12.39 5.04 -1.78
CA ALA A 266 12.32 3.61 -2.02
C ALA A 266 13.66 3.08 -2.55
N GLU A 267 14.16 2.01 -1.95
CA GLU A 267 15.35 1.31 -2.44
C GLU A 267 15.06 0.71 -3.81
N GLY A 268 16.00 0.86 -4.74
CA GLY A 268 15.83 0.34 -6.10
C GLY A 268 14.76 1.05 -6.94
N LEU A 269 14.25 2.22 -6.52
CA LEU A 269 13.35 3.01 -7.37
C LEU A 269 14.02 3.32 -8.72
N GLN A 270 13.40 2.88 -9.80
CA GLN A 270 13.86 3.12 -11.16
C GLN A 270 12.81 3.89 -11.95
N SER A 271 13.26 4.71 -12.90
CA SER A 271 12.36 5.32 -13.88
C SER A 271 12.24 4.44 -15.11
N HIS A 272 11.02 4.36 -15.65
CA HIS A 272 10.78 3.83 -16.98
C HIS A 272 11.49 4.72 -18.01
N THR A 273 12.16 4.08 -18.96
CA THR A 273 12.91 4.74 -20.03
C THR A 273 12.15 4.57 -21.35
N GLY A 274 11.81 5.67 -22.00
CA GLY A 274 11.16 5.67 -23.31
C GLY A 274 9.66 5.99 -23.26
N ALA A 275 9.01 5.78 -24.39
CA ALA A 275 7.59 6.06 -24.55
C ALA A 275 6.75 4.98 -23.86
N VAL A 276 5.75 5.42 -23.09
CA VAL A 276 4.78 4.53 -22.44
C VAL A 276 3.79 4.04 -23.49
N PHE A 277 3.56 2.73 -23.56
CA PHE A 277 2.66 2.13 -24.55
C PHE A 277 1.20 2.13 -24.04
N PRO A 278 0.23 2.70 -24.78
CA PRO A 278 -1.20 2.59 -24.44
C PRO A 278 -1.66 1.15 -24.34
N GLY A 279 -2.46 0.83 -23.33
CA GLY A 279 -2.90 -0.53 -22.99
C GLY A 279 -1.92 -1.30 -22.11
N SER A 280 -0.76 -0.74 -21.75
CA SER A 280 0.12 -1.32 -20.74
C SER A 280 -0.52 -1.26 -19.35
N ALA A 281 -0.26 -2.25 -18.50
CA ALA A 281 -0.71 -2.21 -17.11
C ALA A 281 -0.08 -1.03 -16.36
N GLY A 282 -0.90 -0.31 -15.60
CA GLY A 282 -0.52 0.83 -14.77
C GLY A 282 -0.98 0.66 -13.33
N TYR A 283 -0.14 1.09 -12.39
CA TYR A 283 -0.37 0.95 -10.95
C TYR A 283 -0.20 2.32 -10.29
N ALA A 284 -1.28 2.94 -9.83
CA ALA A 284 -1.26 4.27 -9.23
C ALA A 284 -1.44 4.18 -7.71
N LEU A 285 -0.64 4.92 -6.94
CA LEU A 285 -0.82 5.03 -5.49
C LEU A 285 -1.31 6.42 -5.09
N GLU A 286 -2.47 6.52 -4.46
CA GLU A 286 -3.12 7.79 -4.17
C GLU A 286 -3.55 7.90 -2.70
N TYR A 287 -3.53 9.11 -2.17
CA TYR A 287 -4.13 9.49 -0.90
C TYR A 287 -5.50 10.10 -1.14
N VAL A 288 -6.47 9.63 -0.35
CA VAL A 288 -7.83 10.16 -0.33
C VAL A 288 -7.81 11.61 0.17
N THR A 289 -8.52 12.50 -0.53
CA THR A 289 -8.72 13.87 -0.07
C THR A 289 -9.56 13.88 1.19
N HIS A 290 -9.19 14.71 2.18
CA HIS A 290 -9.85 14.67 3.48
C HIS A 290 -9.83 16.05 4.14
N PRO A 291 -10.93 16.48 4.78
CA PRO A 291 -10.98 17.76 5.48
C PRO A 291 -9.89 17.92 6.54
N ASP A 292 -9.48 16.82 7.17
CA ASP A 292 -8.48 16.81 8.24
C ASP A 292 -7.19 16.15 7.76
N ALA A 293 -6.05 16.64 8.24
CA ALA A 293 -4.73 16.16 7.86
C ALA A 293 -4.24 14.95 8.66
N ASP A 294 -5.15 14.02 8.96
CA ASP A 294 -4.84 12.74 9.60
C ASP A 294 -3.93 11.89 8.71
N ALA A 295 -3.05 11.11 9.32
CA ALA A 295 -2.15 10.24 8.57
C ALA A 295 -2.91 9.01 8.08
N ALA A 296 -2.64 8.63 6.83
CA ALA A 296 -3.23 7.47 6.18
C ALA A 296 -2.16 6.68 5.45
N TRP A 297 -2.50 5.48 4.99
CA TRP A 297 -1.72 4.79 3.96
C TRP A 297 -2.32 5.09 2.58
N PRO A 298 -1.51 5.13 1.51
CA PRO A 298 -2.02 5.33 0.16
C PRO A 298 -2.83 4.10 -0.30
N LEU A 299 -3.74 4.30 -1.24
CA LEU A 299 -4.51 3.25 -1.90
C LEU A 299 -3.84 2.89 -3.23
N LEU A 300 -3.65 1.60 -3.49
CA LEU A 300 -3.18 1.09 -4.77
C LEU A 300 -4.35 0.85 -5.72
N HIS A 301 -4.32 1.54 -6.85
CA HIS A 301 -5.23 1.38 -7.97
C HIS A 301 -4.52 0.66 -9.11
N VAL A 302 -5.22 -0.29 -9.73
CA VAL A 302 -4.68 -1.08 -10.85
C VAL A 302 -5.56 -0.86 -12.07
N GLY A 303 -4.94 -0.64 -13.22
CA GLY A 303 -5.65 -0.47 -14.49
C GLY A 303 -4.70 -0.56 -15.68
N PHE A 304 -5.10 0.06 -16.79
CA PHE A 304 -4.31 0.11 -18.01
C PHE A 304 -4.13 1.55 -18.46
N ILE A 305 -2.94 1.89 -18.94
CA ILE A 305 -2.66 3.22 -19.48
C ILE A 305 -3.54 3.45 -20.71
N GLY A 306 -4.20 4.60 -20.77
CA GLY A 306 -5.11 4.94 -21.86
C GLY A 306 -4.42 5.47 -23.11
N ALA A 307 -5.24 5.86 -24.09
CA ALA A 307 -4.79 6.44 -25.35
C ALA A 307 -4.18 7.85 -25.14
N PRO A 308 -3.39 8.36 -26.10
CA PRO A 308 -2.93 9.76 -26.10
C PRO A 308 -4.10 10.75 -25.99
N VAL A 309 -3.88 11.85 -25.25
CA VAL A 309 -4.90 12.89 -25.01
C VAL A 309 -4.48 14.19 -25.69
N GLY A 310 -5.39 14.76 -26.48
CA GLY A 310 -5.17 16.01 -27.20
C GLY A 310 -4.15 15.87 -28.34
N LYS A 311 -3.42 16.94 -28.64
CA LYS A 311 -2.37 16.97 -29.69
C LYS A 311 -0.96 16.70 -29.14
N GLY A 312 -0.84 16.26 -27.89
CA GLY A 312 0.44 16.10 -27.19
C GLY A 312 0.86 14.63 -26.98
N THR A 313 2.01 14.44 -26.31
CA THR A 313 2.57 13.14 -25.92
C THR A 313 1.95 12.55 -24.64
N GLN A 314 1.06 13.29 -23.99
CA GLN A 314 0.41 12.87 -22.74
C GLN A 314 -0.59 11.76 -22.99
N LEU A 315 -0.66 10.82 -22.07
CA LEU A 315 -1.58 9.69 -22.13
C LEU A 315 -2.73 9.88 -21.14
N ALA A 316 -3.92 9.40 -21.49
CA ALA A 316 -4.97 9.20 -20.51
C ALA A 316 -4.44 8.21 -19.48
N LEU A 317 -4.71 8.44 -18.20
CA LEU A 317 -4.20 7.56 -17.15
C LEU A 317 -4.79 6.15 -17.28
N GLY A 318 -6.09 6.04 -17.59
CA GLY A 318 -6.82 4.78 -17.77
C GLY A 318 -6.87 3.84 -16.55
N VAL A 319 -6.18 4.20 -15.46
CA VAL A 319 -6.40 3.70 -14.10
C VAL A 319 -7.51 4.54 -13.47
N GLU A 320 -8.53 3.87 -12.96
CA GLU A 320 -9.66 4.54 -12.30
C GLU A 320 -9.20 5.14 -10.97
N LEU A 321 -9.20 6.48 -10.90
CA LEU A 321 -8.97 7.24 -9.68
C LEU A 321 -10.32 7.73 -9.17
N LYS A 322 -10.69 7.31 -7.97
CA LYS A 322 -11.95 7.73 -7.36
C LYS A 322 -11.78 9.13 -6.73
N ASP A 323 -12.81 9.98 -6.82
CA ASP A 323 -12.90 11.32 -6.22
C ASP A 323 -11.89 12.39 -6.69
N GLY A 324 -11.21 12.19 -7.82
CA GLY A 324 -10.27 13.18 -8.33
C GLY A 324 -9.03 13.39 -7.45
N SER A 325 -8.80 12.51 -6.46
CA SER A 325 -7.50 12.38 -5.81
C SER A 325 -6.49 11.96 -6.87
N GLY A 326 -5.59 12.87 -7.19
CA GLY A 326 -4.51 12.66 -8.13
C GLY A 326 -3.20 13.17 -7.54
N GLY A 327 -2.14 13.02 -8.32
CA GLY A 327 -0.80 13.45 -7.96
C GLY A 327 0.09 12.34 -7.46
N GLY A 328 -0.41 11.12 -7.37
CA GLY A 328 0.32 9.95 -6.96
C GLY A 328 1.26 9.42 -8.03
N PRO A 329 2.26 8.61 -7.64
CA PRO A 329 3.14 7.95 -8.59
C PRO A 329 2.36 6.88 -9.35
N VAL A 330 2.68 6.75 -10.64
CA VAL A 330 2.20 5.67 -11.49
C VAL A 330 3.38 4.78 -11.83
N PHE A 331 3.24 3.48 -11.62
CA PHE A 331 4.26 2.47 -11.91
C PHE A 331 3.83 1.56 -13.06
N ASP A 332 4.81 0.96 -13.75
CA ASP A 332 4.59 -0.12 -14.70
C ASP A 332 4.54 -1.50 -14.01
N ALA A 333 4.27 -2.54 -14.78
CA ALA A 333 4.23 -3.91 -14.28
C ALA A 333 5.56 -4.44 -13.73
N ALA A 334 6.68 -3.77 -13.99
CA ALA A 334 7.99 -4.11 -13.46
C ALA A 334 8.38 -3.25 -12.25
N GLY A 335 7.49 -2.40 -11.75
CA GLY A 335 7.76 -1.53 -10.60
C GLY A 335 8.57 -0.28 -10.91
N ARG A 336 8.69 0.08 -12.20
CA ARG A 336 9.39 1.30 -12.61
C ARG A 336 8.41 2.46 -12.59
N LEU A 337 8.86 3.62 -12.14
CA LEU A 337 8.08 4.85 -12.17
C LEU A 337 7.81 5.23 -13.63
N LEU A 338 6.53 5.29 -14.00
CA LEU A 338 6.04 5.80 -15.29
C LEU A 338 5.81 7.30 -15.27
N GLY A 339 5.50 7.88 -14.10
CA GLY A 339 5.27 9.32 -13.96
C GLY A 339 4.33 9.67 -12.82
N ILE A 340 3.59 10.77 -12.99
CA ILE A 340 2.62 11.29 -12.03
C ILE A 340 1.22 11.32 -12.65
N ALA A 341 0.21 10.90 -11.89
CA ALA A 341 -1.19 11.08 -12.26
C ALA A 341 -1.59 12.54 -12.05
N VAL A 342 -2.17 13.19 -13.06
CA VAL A 342 -2.62 14.59 -12.97
C VAL A 342 -4.08 14.65 -13.38
N ALA A 343 -4.94 15.22 -12.53
CA ALA A 343 -6.33 15.45 -12.86
C ALA A 343 -6.44 16.49 -14.00
N SER A 344 -7.31 16.22 -14.98
CA SER A 344 -7.51 17.10 -16.14
C SER A 344 -8.68 18.05 -15.93
N GLY A 345 -8.52 19.09 -15.10
CA GLY A 345 -9.57 20.11 -14.90
C GLY A 345 -10.96 19.54 -14.53
N HIS A 346 -12.02 20.33 -14.66
CA HIS A 346 -13.35 19.98 -14.13
C HIS A 346 -14.12 18.88 -14.91
N ALA A 347 -13.63 18.44 -16.08
CA ALA A 347 -14.38 17.48 -16.92
C ALA A 347 -13.51 16.50 -17.72
N GLY A 348 -12.18 16.56 -17.60
CA GLY A 348 -11.28 15.67 -18.34
C GLY A 348 -10.90 14.45 -17.53
N SER A 349 -10.75 13.30 -18.20
CA SER A 349 -10.16 12.11 -17.59
C SER A 349 -8.75 12.41 -17.05
N PRO A 350 -8.35 11.84 -15.90
CA PRO A 350 -6.98 11.96 -15.40
C PRO A 350 -5.97 11.55 -16.48
N ARG A 351 -4.82 12.23 -16.49
CA ARG A 351 -3.73 11.99 -17.44
C ARG A 351 -2.46 11.57 -16.73
N LEU A 352 -1.63 10.80 -17.42
CA LEU A 352 -0.26 10.51 -17.02
C LEU A 352 0.66 11.58 -17.60
N VAL A 353 1.42 12.24 -16.73
CA VAL A 353 2.59 13.02 -17.14
C VAL A 353 3.82 12.13 -16.95
N SER A 354 4.39 11.67 -18.07
CA SER A 354 5.37 10.58 -18.07
C SER A 354 6.74 11.00 -17.54
N THR A 355 7.55 10.05 -17.09
CA THR A 355 8.96 10.29 -16.70
C THR A 355 9.77 10.86 -17.85
N HIS A 356 9.48 10.47 -19.09
CA HIS A 356 10.12 11.01 -20.29
C HIS A 356 9.83 12.51 -20.45
N ASP A 357 8.55 12.90 -20.38
CA ASP A 357 8.16 14.31 -20.47
C ASP A 357 8.75 15.14 -19.30
N LEU A 358 8.71 14.59 -18.09
CA LEU A 358 9.26 15.22 -16.89
C LEU A 358 10.77 15.39 -16.95
N GLN A 359 11.50 14.42 -17.50
CA GLN A 359 12.95 14.52 -17.66
C GLN A 359 13.31 15.64 -18.63
N HIS A 360 12.59 15.78 -19.73
CA HIS A 360 12.76 16.90 -20.66
C HIS A 360 12.47 18.24 -19.98
N LEU A 361 11.43 18.29 -19.15
CA LEU A 361 11.01 19.50 -18.44
C LEU A 361 11.99 19.94 -17.35
N LEU A 362 12.53 18.99 -16.59
CA LEU A 362 13.37 19.25 -15.42
C LEU A 362 14.87 19.25 -15.76
N GLY A 363 15.25 18.76 -16.94
CA GLY A 363 16.65 18.60 -17.35
C GLY A 363 17.42 17.54 -16.56
N LYS A 364 16.72 16.73 -15.73
CA LYS A 364 17.32 15.66 -14.93
C LYS A 364 16.36 14.46 -14.81
N PRO A 365 16.89 13.23 -14.68
CA PRO A 365 16.05 12.05 -14.44
C PRO A 365 15.40 12.12 -13.05
N LEU A 366 14.20 11.57 -12.93
CA LEU A 366 13.42 11.54 -11.67
C LEU A 366 13.88 10.44 -10.70
N ALA A 367 14.41 9.36 -11.26
CA ALA A 367 15.06 8.24 -10.60
C ALA A 367 16.06 7.61 -11.58
N PRO A 368 17.03 6.81 -11.11
CA PRO A 368 17.94 6.09 -11.99
C PRO A 368 17.18 5.37 -13.13
N PRO A 369 17.66 5.46 -14.39
CA PRO A 369 17.01 4.78 -15.49
C PRO A 369 17.05 3.26 -15.27
N ALA A 370 15.94 2.59 -15.56
CA ALA A 370 15.93 1.13 -15.55
C ALA A 370 16.88 0.55 -16.62
N PRO A 371 17.47 -0.64 -16.38
CA PRO A 371 18.22 -1.35 -17.41
C PRO A 371 17.38 -1.59 -18.66
N THR A 372 18.03 -1.53 -19.83
CA THR A 372 17.41 -1.91 -21.09
C THR A 372 17.22 -3.43 -21.14
N GLY A 373 16.02 -3.89 -21.49
CA GLY A 373 15.70 -5.31 -21.62
C GLY A 373 14.37 -5.72 -20.98
N PRO A 374 14.01 -7.02 -21.11
CA PRO A 374 12.84 -7.56 -20.43
C PRO A 374 13.07 -7.49 -18.92
N ALA A 375 12.13 -6.90 -18.19
CA ALA A 375 12.15 -6.96 -16.74
C ALA A 375 11.15 -7.99 -16.23
N LEU A 376 11.48 -8.56 -15.08
CA LEU A 376 10.57 -9.36 -14.32
C LEU A 376 9.40 -8.49 -13.84
N ARG A 377 8.21 -9.08 -13.86
CA ARG A 377 7.02 -8.44 -13.32
C ARG A 377 7.19 -8.28 -11.80
N ALA A 378 6.99 -7.07 -11.30
CA ALA A 378 6.93 -6.80 -9.87
C ALA A 378 5.63 -7.37 -9.28
N MET A 379 5.74 -7.88 -8.06
CA MET A 379 4.57 -8.29 -7.30
C MET A 379 3.84 -7.04 -6.77
N LEU A 380 2.51 -7.12 -6.57
CA LEU A 380 1.71 -5.97 -6.10
C LEU A 380 2.19 -5.45 -4.73
N ASP A 381 2.62 -6.34 -3.87
CA ASP A 381 3.14 -6.01 -2.55
C ASP A 381 4.49 -5.28 -2.62
N GLN A 382 5.35 -5.61 -3.59
CA GLN A 382 6.60 -4.87 -3.88
C GLN A 382 6.30 -3.45 -4.39
N LEU A 383 5.34 -3.34 -5.31
CA LEU A 383 4.86 -2.05 -5.82
C LEU A 383 4.34 -1.15 -4.68
N TYR A 384 3.51 -1.72 -3.82
CA TYR A 384 2.95 -1.01 -2.67
C TYR A 384 4.04 -0.61 -1.66
N GLU A 385 4.98 -1.50 -1.37
CA GLU A 385 6.11 -1.25 -0.47
C GLU A 385 6.98 -0.07 -0.93
N ALA A 386 7.30 -0.01 -2.23
CA ALA A 386 7.97 1.15 -2.83
C ALA A 386 7.09 2.41 -2.75
N GLY A 387 5.80 2.24 -3.05
CA GLY A 387 4.79 3.29 -2.98
C GLY A 387 4.66 3.95 -1.60
N LEU A 388 4.86 3.23 -0.49
CA LEU A 388 4.82 3.80 0.87
C LEU A 388 5.86 4.92 1.08
N LYS A 389 6.98 4.89 0.37
CA LYS A 389 8.04 5.91 0.44
C LYS A 389 7.91 6.96 -0.66
N THR A 390 7.39 6.57 -1.83
CA THR A 390 7.33 7.45 -3.02
C THR A 390 6.04 8.26 -3.10
N ALA A 391 4.89 7.68 -2.76
CA ALA A 391 3.62 8.41 -2.70
C ALA A 391 3.57 9.28 -1.44
N LEU A 392 3.16 10.53 -1.61
CA LEU A 392 3.07 11.49 -0.53
C LEU A 392 1.63 12.01 -0.40
N GLN A 393 1.16 12.07 0.83
CA GLN A 393 -0.03 12.82 1.21
C GLN A 393 0.28 14.30 1.11
N LEU A 394 -0.35 15.00 0.16
CA LEU A 394 -0.20 16.44 -0.03
C LEU A 394 -1.15 17.18 0.92
N ILE A 395 -0.58 17.99 1.80
CA ILE A 395 -1.31 18.65 2.88
C ILE A 395 -1.18 20.17 2.71
N THR A 396 -2.29 20.89 2.80
CA THR A 396 -2.34 22.34 2.65
C THR A 396 -3.06 22.98 3.82
N ALA A 397 -2.73 24.23 4.14
CA ALA A 397 -3.61 25.04 4.96
C ALA A 397 -4.95 25.24 4.21
N ARG A 398 -6.06 25.31 4.96
CA ARG A 398 -7.37 25.54 4.36
C ARG A 398 -7.48 26.86 3.64
#